data_AF-A0A536ZNE1-F1
#
_entry.id   AF-A0A536ZNE1-F1
#
_cell.length_a   1.000
_cell.length_b   1.000
_cell.length_c   1.000
_cell.angle_alpha   90.00
_cell.angle_beta   90.00
_cell.angle_gamma   90.00
#
_symmetry.space_group_name_H-M   'P 1'
#
loop_
_entity.id
_entity.type
_entity.pdbx_description
1 polymer ?
#
loop_
_entity_poly.entity_id
_entity_poly.type
_entity_poly.pdbx_seq_one_letter_code
_entity_poly.pdbx_strand_id
1 'polypeptide(L)'
;VGHLGIFVSGKVAKKEHAQIVSVLKSIEALPPGLYGMQIKERKGDGGRIEYEVEFRERRLEEIASRLNRFERADEKPFEAVAEVSEFNQRAYELFFQPLIQSTSNEFTAKLRRQFHPLRFQRWSMSDLNPWLAWLGPAAEVVKTNRQSVDGDNAALKLEKAMSATISASLEYYRAVRDAASEATFFQTYGNVFSLYIADKREAKEKATAQIAEPRELPFVKEALASIAEGGYPEALARVACLLARKGEPMLLSRLQMKQELMTEYRELLPAMPPDQWRRIRGEQEIIVRYEPEQALATLPKLLADPVDREKLVTLVRRLLADERVQRAKPSTEQLAMVQHIGEALHLSPLPAKRAAAGKKRSGGRKARARG
;
A
#
# COMPACT_ATOMS: atom_id res chain seq x y z
N VAL A 1 -2.43 -15.41 -2.61
CA VAL A 1 -1.20 -14.75 -2.10
C VAL A 1 -1.28 -13.27 -2.45
N GLY A 2 -1.51 -12.40 -1.45
CA GLY A 2 -1.54 -10.95 -1.66
C GLY A 2 -0.20 -10.35 -1.27
N HIS A 3 0.61 -9.99 -2.27
CA HIS A 3 1.83 -9.19 -2.11
C HIS A 3 1.50 -7.79 -1.57
N LEU A 4 2.05 -7.45 -0.41
CA LEU A 4 2.01 -6.09 0.14
C LEU A 4 2.88 -5.18 -0.73
N GLY A 5 2.24 -4.31 -1.51
CA GLY A 5 2.92 -3.27 -2.29
C GLY A 5 2.89 -1.94 -1.54
N ILE A 6 4.05 -1.44 -1.09
CA ILE A 6 4.16 -0.12 -0.48
C ILE A 6 4.80 0.84 -1.48
N PHE A 7 4.07 1.90 -1.82
CA PHE A 7 4.54 2.96 -2.71
C PHE A 7 4.87 4.21 -1.89
N VAL A 8 6.15 4.59 -1.83
CA VAL A 8 6.62 5.75 -1.06
C VAL A 8 7.44 6.66 -1.98
N SER A 9 7.20 7.97 -1.90
CA SER A 9 8.07 8.96 -2.57
C SER A 9 9.50 8.87 -2.03
N GLY A 10 10.50 8.91 -2.92
CA GLY A 10 11.92 8.77 -2.55
C GLY A 10 12.42 9.81 -1.52
N LYS A 11 11.74 10.97 -1.40
CA LYS A 11 12.04 11.99 -0.38
C LYS A 11 11.53 11.60 1.02
N VAL A 12 10.43 10.85 1.10
CA VAL A 12 9.83 10.38 2.37
C VAL A 12 10.55 9.13 2.87
N ALA A 13 10.95 8.24 1.95
CA ALA A 13 11.65 7.00 2.30
C ALA A 13 12.97 7.23 3.07
N LYS A 14 13.68 8.34 2.83
CA LYS A 14 14.94 8.68 3.53
C LYS A 14 14.74 9.27 4.93
N LYS A 15 13.61 9.96 5.18
CA LYS A 15 13.34 10.62 6.47
C LYS A 15 12.61 9.71 7.45
N GLU A 16 11.69 8.89 6.95
CA GLU A 16 10.70 8.17 7.77
C GLU A 16 10.96 6.65 7.86
N HIS A 17 12.14 6.16 7.45
CA HIS A 17 12.43 4.73 7.29
C HIS A 17 12.14 3.89 8.55
N ALA A 18 12.57 4.36 9.72
CA ALA A 18 12.35 3.65 10.99
C ALA A 18 10.87 3.50 11.35
N GLN A 19 10.04 4.50 10.99
CA GLN A 19 8.60 4.48 11.25
C GLN A 19 7.87 3.59 10.26
N ILE A 20 8.30 3.56 8.99
CA ILE A 20 7.76 2.62 8.01
C ILE A 20 7.97 1.18 8.48
N VAL A 21 9.13 0.87 9.08
CA VAL A 21 9.43 -0.47 9.60
C VAL A 21 8.60 -0.86 10.84
N SER A 22 8.37 0.07 11.78
CA SER A 22 7.53 -0.20 12.95
C SER A 22 6.06 -0.42 12.56
N VAL A 23 5.62 0.28 11.52
CA VAL A 23 4.24 0.24 11.00
C VAL A 23 3.96 -1.00 10.15
N LEU A 24 4.97 -1.60 9.51
CA LEU A 24 4.83 -2.82 8.69
C LEU A 24 4.11 -3.97 9.42
N LYS A 25 4.47 -4.22 10.70
CA LYS A 25 3.84 -5.28 11.51
C LYS A 25 2.36 -5.01 11.79
N SER A 26 1.97 -3.74 11.83
CA SER A 26 0.59 -3.31 12.09
C SER A 26 -0.25 -3.31 10.82
N ILE A 27 0.37 -3.16 9.64
CA ILE A 27 -0.30 -3.14 8.33
C ILE A 27 -0.94 -4.51 8.02
N GLU A 28 -0.34 -5.62 8.43
CA GLU A 28 -0.91 -6.96 8.21
C GLU A 28 -2.28 -7.17 8.88
N ALA A 29 -2.60 -6.38 9.91
CA ALA A 29 -3.87 -6.42 10.61
C ALA A 29 -4.99 -5.60 9.92
N LEU A 30 -4.67 -4.85 8.87
CA LEU A 30 -5.64 -4.06 8.11
C LEU A 30 -6.64 -4.98 7.37
N PRO A 31 -7.90 -4.52 7.20
CA PRO A 31 -8.81 -5.09 6.20
C PRO A 31 -8.17 -5.11 4.80
N PRO A 32 -8.56 -6.04 3.91
CA PRO A 32 -8.12 -5.97 2.53
C PRO A 32 -8.62 -4.66 1.90
N GLY A 33 -7.72 -3.85 1.35
CA GLY A 33 -8.09 -2.57 0.79
C GLY A 33 -6.89 -1.72 0.41
N LEU A 34 -7.17 -0.57 -0.18
CA LEU A 34 -6.17 0.42 -0.53
C LEU A 34 -6.15 1.51 0.53
N TYR A 35 -4.99 1.75 1.15
CA TYR A 35 -4.86 2.70 2.24
C TYR A 35 -3.79 3.74 1.92
N GLY A 36 -4.15 5.02 2.09
CA GLY A 36 -3.20 6.12 2.13
C GLY A 36 -2.68 6.29 3.56
N MET A 37 -1.36 6.15 3.75
CA MET A 37 -0.69 6.45 5.01
C MET A 37 -0.44 7.94 5.13
N GLN A 38 -0.95 8.57 6.19
CA GLN A 38 -0.70 9.97 6.55
C GLN A 38 0.10 10.00 7.85
N ILE A 39 1.28 10.62 7.82
CA ILE A 39 2.12 10.83 9.00
C ILE A 39 1.94 12.29 9.41
N LYS A 40 1.43 12.52 10.62
CA LYS A 40 1.27 13.85 11.22
C LYS A 40 2.32 14.02 12.31
N GLU A 41 2.98 15.18 12.31
CA GLU A 41 3.90 15.56 13.38
C GLU A 41 3.14 16.23 14.52
N ARG A 42 3.31 15.73 15.73
CA ARG A 42 2.81 16.32 16.97
C ARG A 42 4.01 16.67 17.86
N LYS A 43 4.02 17.86 18.45
CA LYS A 43 5.00 18.20 19.49
C LYS A 43 4.54 17.57 20.80
N GLY A 44 5.29 16.59 21.30
CA GLY A 44 5.10 15.98 22.61
C GLY A 44 5.60 16.89 23.73
N ASP A 45 5.20 16.56 24.97
CA ASP A 45 5.67 17.27 26.16
C ASP A 45 7.19 17.11 26.28
N GLY A 46 7.92 18.24 26.31
CA GLY A 46 9.38 18.27 26.33
C GLY A 46 10.07 18.51 24.97
N GLY A 47 9.33 18.88 23.92
CA GLY A 47 9.91 19.31 22.64
C GLY A 47 10.35 18.18 21.72
N ARG A 48 10.07 16.92 22.07
CA ARG A 48 10.24 15.76 21.17
C ARG A 48 9.12 15.76 20.13
N ILE A 49 9.48 15.53 18.87
CA ILE A 49 8.51 15.34 17.79
C ILE A 49 7.98 13.91 17.90
N GLU A 50 6.71 13.79 18.25
CA GLU A 50 5.95 12.55 18.18
C GLU A 50 5.25 12.47 16.83
N TYR A 51 5.26 11.30 16.21
CA TYR A 51 4.63 11.10 14.90
C TYR A 51 3.37 10.26 15.10
N GLU A 52 2.23 10.80 14.67
CA GLU A 52 0.96 10.08 14.65
C GLU A 52 0.68 9.60 13.22
N VAL A 53 0.51 8.30 13.06
CA VAL A 53 0.24 7.68 11.76
C VAL A 53 -1.24 7.33 11.66
N GLU A 54 -1.89 7.82 10.60
CA GLU A 54 -3.27 7.52 10.25
C GLU A 54 -3.34 6.81 8.90
N PHE A 55 -4.14 5.76 8.82
CA PHE A 55 -4.48 5.09 7.57
C PHE A 55 -5.86 5.53 7.11
N ARG A 56 -5.95 6.10 5.91
CA ARG A 56 -7.24 6.39 5.28
C ARG A 56 -7.48 5.41 4.16
N GLU A 57 -8.58 4.67 4.25
CA GLU A 57 -9.05 3.89 3.12
C GLU A 57 -9.28 4.82 1.92
N ARG A 58 -8.83 4.38 0.76
CA ARG A 58 -8.95 5.07 -0.50
C ARG A 58 -9.54 4.12 -1.50
N ARG A 59 -10.40 4.64 -2.36
CA ARG A 59 -10.84 3.89 -3.52
C ARG A 59 -9.89 4.15 -4.69
N LEU A 60 -9.79 3.19 -5.61
CA LEU A 60 -8.90 3.32 -6.76
C LEU A 60 -9.28 4.52 -7.63
N GLU A 61 -10.56 4.88 -7.71
CA GLU A 61 -11.05 6.01 -8.50
C GLU A 61 -10.56 7.36 -7.95
N GLU A 62 -10.48 7.49 -6.62
CA GLU A 62 -9.94 8.70 -5.96
C GLU A 62 -8.44 8.86 -6.19
N ILE A 63 -7.71 7.75 -6.33
CA ILE A 63 -6.27 7.79 -6.58
C ILE A 63 -6.00 8.03 -8.07
N ALA A 64 -6.74 7.37 -8.95
CA ALA A 64 -6.61 7.53 -10.39
C ALA A 64 -6.81 8.99 -10.79
N SER A 65 -7.87 9.65 -10.29
CA SER A 65 -8.12 11.07 -10.55
C SER A 65 -7.01 12.01 -10.04
N ARG A 66 -6.30 11.65 -8.96
CA ARG A 66 -5.27 12.50 -8.35
C ARG A 66 -3.87 12.27 -8.90
N LEU A 67 -3.52 11.02 -9.21
CA LEU A 67 -2.18 10.63 -9.61
C LEU A 67 -2.04 10.48 -11.13
N ASN A 68 -3.13 10.25 -11.86
CA ASN A 68 -3.09 10.04 -13.29
C ASN A 68 -3.63 11.26 -14.05
N ARG A 69 -2.81 12.32 -14.14
CA ARG A 69 -3.16 13.58 -14.81
C ARG A 69 -3.46 13.40 -16.31
N PHE A 70 -2.91 12.36 -16.93
CA PHE A 70 -3.06 12.06 -18.35
C PHE A 70 -4.02 10.89 -18.62
N GLU A 71 -4.75 10.43 -17.59
CA GLU A 71 -5.58 9.22 -17.64
C GLU A 71 -4.79 7.99 -18.15
N ARG A 72 -5.46 6.87 -18.43
CA ARG A 72 -4.79 5.66 -18.98
C ARG A 72 -4.43 5.82 -20.47
N ALA A 73 -4.35 7.05 -20.98
CA ALA A 73 -3.97 7.34 -22.35
C ALA A 73 -2.46 7.12 -22.58
N ASP A 74 -1.63 7.48 -21.60
CA ASP A 74 -0.18 7.28 -21.65
C ASP A 74 0.23 5.81 -21.60
N GLU A 75 -0.66 4.93 -21.11
CA GLU A 75 -0.44 3.47 -21.07
C GLU A 75 -0.60 2.82 -22.46
N LYS A 76 -1.30 3.48 -23.39
CA LYS A 76 -1.64 2.91 -24.71
C LYS A 76 -0.39 2.52 -25.53
N PRO A 77 0.64 3.38 -25.67
CA PRO A 77 1.84 2.99 -26.39
C PRO A 77 2.61 1.87 -25.69
N PHE A 78 2.58 1.77 -24.35
CA PHE A 78 3.22 0.67 -23.63
C PHE A 78 2.53 -0.68 -23.86
N GLU A 79 1.20 -0.68 -24.01
CA GLU A 79 0.45 -1.88 -24.39
C GLU A 79 0.83 -2.33 -25.81
N ALA A 80 0.99 -1.38 -26.75
CA ALA A 80 1.50 -1.70 -28.08
C ALA A 80 2.92 -2.28 -28.05
N VAL A 81 3.79 -1.73 -27.21
CA VAL A 81 5.14 -2.29 -26.99
C VAL A 81 5.06 -3.69 -26.42
N ALA A 82 4.14 -3.97 -25.50
CA ALA A 82 3.98 -5.30 -24.92
C ALA A 82 3.60 -6.35 -25.97
N GLU A 83 2.60 -6.06 -26.81
CA GLU A 83 2.20 -6.94 -27.92
C GLU A 83 3.35 -7.15 -28.94
N VAL A 84 4.03 -6.07 -29.34
CA VAL A 84 5.19 -6.17 -30.25
C VAL A 84 6.35 -6.93 -29.59
N SER A 85 6.56 -6.74 -28.29
CA SER A 85 7.60 -7.44 -27.53
C SER A 85 7.28 -8.92 -27.41
N GLU A 86 6.03 -9.31 -27.12
CA GLU A 86 5.61 -10.70 -27.09
C GLU A 86 5.77 -11.35 -28.47
N PHE A 87 5.40 -10.65 -29.54
CA PHE A 87 5.62 -11.12 -30.90
C PHE A 87 7.11 -11.32 -31.19
N ASN A 88 7.95 -10.32 -30.90
CA ASN A 88 9.39 -10.38 -31.08
C ASN A 88 10.03 -11.49 -30.25
N GLN A 89 9.54 -11.70 -29.03
CA GLN A 89 9.98 -12.79 -28.16
C GLN A 89 9.63 -14.14 -28.79
N ARG A 90 8.39 -14.35 -29.24
CA ARG A 90 8.00 -15.60 -29.91
C ARG A 90 8.83 -15.84 -31.18
N ALA A 91 9.07 -14.80 -31.97
CA ALA A 91 9.95 -14.90 -33.14
C ALA A 91 11.39 -15.26 -32.74
N TYR A 92 11.92 -14.65 -31.68
CA TYR A 92 13.23 -14.99 -31.15
C TYR A 92 13.29 -16.45 -30.69
N GLU A 93 12.30 -16.92 -29.94
CA GLU A 93 12.22 -18.29 -29.42
C GLU A 93 12.13 -19.33 -30.55
N LEU A 94 11.38 -19.03 -31.61
CA LEU A 94 11.21 -19.95 -32.73
C LEU A 94 12.42 -19.98 -33.68
N PHE A 95 13.01 -18.83 -33.99
CA PHE A 95 14.03 -18.73 -35.05
C PHE A 95 15.46 -18.60 -34.53
N PHE A 96 15.68 -17.80 -33.48
CA PHE A 96 17.02 -17.43 -33.04
C PHE A 96 17.51 -18.22 -31.84
N GLN A 97 16.62 -18.58 -30.91
CA GLN A 97 16.98 -19.34 -29.72
C GLN A 97 17.65 -20.67 -30.05
N PRO A 98 17.17 -21.49 -31.00
CA PRO A 98 17.83 -22.76 -31.33
C PRO A 98 19.24 -22.55 -31.89
N LEU A 99 19.44 -21.52 -32.72
CA LEU A 99 20.76 -21.17 -33.26
C LEU A 99 21.72 -20.68 -32.17
N ILE A 100 21.23 -19.82 -31.28
CA ILE A 100 22.07 -19.28 -30.19
C ILE A 100 22.42 -20.38 -29.19
N GLN A 101 21.49 -21.29 -28.88
CA GLN A 101 21.76 -22.43 -28.02
C GLN A 101 22.81 -23.38 -28.63
N SER A 102 22.76 -23.62 -29.95
CA SER A 102 23.73 -24.50 -30.61
C SER A 102 25.12 -23.89 -30.73
N THR A 103 25.25 -22.56 -30.81
CA THR A 103 26.55 -21.87 -30.88
C THR A 103 27.08 -21.41 -29.52
N SER A 104 26.32 -21.56 -28.43
CA SER A 104 26.71 -21.11 -27.09
C SER A 104 27.69 -22.08 -26.45
N ASN A 105 28.88 -21.59 -26.10
CA ASN A 105 29.92 -22.33 -25.38
C ASN A 105 30.51 -21.49 -24.23
N GLU A 106 31.33 -22.09 -23.36
CA GLU A 106 31.93 -21.40 -22.21
C GLU A 106 32.78 -20.18 -22.63
N PHE A 107 33.48 -20.28 -23.77
CA PHE A 107 34.29 -19.19 -24.31
C PHE A 107 33.46 -17.97 -24.71
N THR A 108 32.37 -18.16 -25.45
CA THR A 108 31.44 -17.11 -25.87
C THR A 108 30.73 -16.47 -24.67
N ALA A 109 30.39 -17.27 -23.64
CA ALA A 109 29.81 -16.76 -22.40
C ALA A 109 30.80 -15.87 -21.63
N LYS A 110 32.08 -16.28 -21.56
CA LYS A 110 33.15 -15.49 -20.94
C LYS A 110 33.38 -14.18 -21.70
N LEU A 111 33.44 -14.22 -23.03
CA LEU A 111 33.54 -13.02 -23.87
C LEU A 111 32.35 -12.08 -23.65
N ARG A 112 31.12 -12.58 -23.69
CA ARG A 112 29.91 -11.76 -23.44
C ARG A 112 29.93 -11.12 -22.06
N ARG A 113 30.42 -11.81 -21.04
CA ARG A 113 30.58 -11.27 -19.69
C ARG A 113 31.66 -10.19 -19.62
N GLN A 114 32.76 -10.32 -20.37
CA GLN A 114 33.83 -9.32 -20.40
C GLN A 114 33.42 -8.08 -21.20
N PHE A 115 32.81 -8.27 -22.37
CA PHE A 115 32.30 -7.22 -23.26
C PHE A 115 30.88 -6.77 -22.94
N HIS A 116 30.38 -7.07 -21.74
CA HIS A 116 29.09 -6.53 -21.30
C HIS A 116 29.15 -4.99 -21.34
N PRO A 117 28.18 -4.28 -21.94
CA PRO A 117 28.27 -2.84 -22.21
C PRO A 117 28.67 -2.00 -20.99
N LEU A 118 28.06 -2.28 -19.84
CA LEU A 118 28.38 -1.58 -18.58
C LEU A 118 29.82 -1.84 -18.07
N ARG A 119 30.38 -3.02 -18.33
CA ARG A 119 31.77 -3.33 -17.95
C ARG A 119 32.75 -2.73 -18.94
N PHE A 120 32.43 -2.81 -20.22
CA PHE A 120 33.21 -2.19 -21.27
C PHE A 120 33.30 -0.67 -21.08
N GLN A 121 32.18 0.00 -20.78
CA GLN A 121 32.15 1.44 -20.49
C GLN A 121 33.02 1.82 -19.28
N ARG A 122 33.04 0.97 -18.24
CA ARG A 122 33.89 1.20 -17.05
C ARG A 122 35.36 0.93 -17.36
N TRP A 123 35.65 -0.13 -18.12
CA TRP A 123 37.01 -0.46 -18.56
C TRP A 123 37.58 0.61 -19.49
N SER A 124 36.78 1.14 -20.42
CA SER A 124 37.23 2.17 -21.36
C SER A 124 37.66 3.46 -20.67
N MET A 125 37.10 3.75 -19.49
CA MET A 125 37.42 4.93 -18.65
C MET A 125 38.23 4.55 -17.39
N SER A 126 39.01 3.48 -17.45
CA SER A 126 39.86 3.02 -16.34
C SER A 126 41.35 3.10 -16.71
N ASP A 127 42.19 3.10 -15.69
CA ASP A 127 43.64 2.89 -15.72
C ASP A 127 44.08 1.60 -16.44
N LEU A 128 43.17 0.62 -16.58
CA LEU A 128 43.39 -0.60 -17.36
C LEU A 128 43.31 -0.39 -18.88
N ASN A 129 42.86 0.78 -19.35
CA ASN A 129 42.86 1.12 -20.76
C ASN A 129 44.23 1.69 -21.17
N PRO A 130 45.01 1.02 -22.05
CA PRO A 130 46.32 1.51 -22.47
C PRO A 130 46.29 2.91 -23.10
N TRP A 131 45.17 3.32 -23.71
CA TRP A 131 45.01 4.66 -24.28
C TRP A 131 44.91 5.77 -23.23
N LEU A 132 44.63 5.42 -21.98
CA LEU A 132 44.59 6.34 -20.84
C LEU A 132 45.82 6.22 -19.93
N ALA A 133 46.79 5.35 -20.26
CA ALA A 133 47.98 5.13 -19.44
C ALA A 133 48.83 6.40 -19.25
N TRP A 134 48.77 7.34 -20.19
CA TRP A 134 49.47 8.63 -20.09
C TRP A 134 48.83 9.60 -19.07
N LEU A 135 47.56 9.39 -18.71
CA LEU A 135 46.78 10.33 -17.91
C LEU A 135 47.28 10.40 -16.45
N GLY A 136 47.68 9.26 -15.88
CA GLY A 136 48.19 9.18 -14.51
C GLY A 136 49.48 10.00 -14.30
N PRO A 137 50.55 9.75 -15.09
CA PRO A 137 51.77 10.55 -15.04
C PRO A 137 51.53 12.03 -15.32
N ALA A 138 50.68 12.36 -16.30
CA ALA A 138 50.33 13.75 -16.61
C ALA A 138 49.62 14.44 -15.43
N ALA A 139 48.71 13.75 -14.75
CA ALA A 139 48.01 14.29 -13.58
C ALA A 139 48.96 14.59 -12.41
N GLU A 140 49.94 13.72 -12.14
CA GLU A 140 50.96 13.98 -11.11
C GLU A 140 51.84 15.17 -11.47
N VAL A 141 52.29 15.29 -12.72
CA VAL A 141 53.06 16.46 -13.18
C VAL A 141 52.27 17.76 -13.00
N VAL A 142 50.98 17.77 -13.33
CA VAL A 142 50.11 18.94 -13.12
C VAL A 142 49.94 19.23 -11.64
N LYS A 143 49.78 18.20 -10.79
CA LYS A 143 49.61 18.34 -9.34
C LYS A 143 50.85 18.92 -8.66
N THR A 144 52.05 18.49 -9.06
CA THR A 144 53.33 19.02 -8.53
C THR A 144 53.58 20.47 -8.96
N ASN A 145 53.19 20.82 -10.19
CA ASN A 145 53.39 22.17 -10.73
C ASN A 145 52.19 23.11 -10.51
N ARG A 146 51.18 22.67 -9.73
CA ARG A 146 49.98 23.46 -9.49
C ARG A 146 50.30 24.64 -8.57
N GLN A 147 50.25 25.85 -9.13
CA GLN A 147 50.32 27.08 -8.35
C GLN A 147 48.90 27.59 -8.06
N SER A 148 48.62 27.97 -6.80
CA SER A 148 47.34 28.58 -6.43
C SER A 148 47.27 30.00 -7.00
N VAL A 149 46.24 30.28 -7.78
CA VAL A 149 45.98 31.58 -8.39
C VAL A 149 44.88 32.30 -7.60
N ASP A 150 45.02 33.62 -7.45
CA ASP A 150 44.06 34.47 -6.74
C ASP A 150 42.65 34.41 -7.37
N GLY A 151 41.61 34.53 -6.53
CA GLY A 151 40.21 34.33 -6.90
C GLY A 151 39.67 35.35 -7.90
N ASP A 152 40.34 36.49 -8.07
CA ASP A 152 39.93 37.57 -8.98
C ASP A 152 40.60 37.49 -10.37
N ASN A 153 41.39 36.45 -10.65
CA ASN A 153 42.05 36.28 -11.93
C ASN A 153 41.05 36.05 -13.09
N ALA A 154 41.18 36.84 -14.15
CA ALA A 154 40.36 36.74 -15.36
C ALA A 154 40.41 35.34 -16.01
N ALA A 155 41.55 34.65 -15.96
CA ALA A 155 41.70 33.30 -16.48
C ALA A 155 40.85 32.27 -15.70
N LEU A 156 40.77 32.42 -14.37
CA LEU A 156 39.94 31.56 -13.51
C LEU A 156 38.45 31.80 -13.75
N LYS A 157 38.05 33.06 -13.97
CA LYS A 157 36.66 33.41 -14.35
C LYS A 157 36.30 32.82 -15.71
N LEU A 158 37.22 32.88 -16.68
CA LEU A 158 37.04 32.26 -18.00
C LEU A 158 36.95 30.73 -17.92
N GLU A 159 37.80 30.08 -17.13
CA GLU A 159 37.75 28.64 -16.87
C GLU A 159 36.39 28.22 -16.29
N LYS A 160 35.90 28.93 -15.27
CA LYS A 160 34.59 28.68 -14.67
C LYS A 160 33.46 28.89 -15.68
N ALA A 161 33.53 29.94 -16.51
CA ALA A 161 32.54 30.19 -17.54
C ALA A 161 32.54 29.10 -18.63
N MET A 162 33.71 28.63 -19.08
CA MET A 162 33.82 27.51 -20.02
C MET A 162 33.31 26.21 -19.40
N SER A 163 33.69 25.92 -18.16
CA SER A 163 33.20 24.73 -17.44
C SER A 163 31.68 24.74 -17.27
N ALA A 164 31.10 25.89 -16.93
CA ALA A 164 29.66 26.08 -16.88
C ALA A 164 29.00 25.88 -18.26
N THR A 165 29.61 26.39 -19.32
CA THR A 165 29.11 26.25 -20.70
C THR A 165 29.14 24.78 -21.16
N ILE A 166 30.25 24.07 -20.91
CA ILE A 166 30.37 22.64 -21.22
C ILE A 166 29.33 21.84 -20.43
N SER A 167 29.22 22.10 -19.12
CA SER A 167 28.23 21.43 -18.27
C SER A 167 26.80 21.66 -18.76
N ALA A 168 26.46 22.91 -19.11
CA ALA A 168 25.16 23.26 -19.66
C ALA A 168 24.91 22.59 -21.03
N SER A 169 25.92 22.49 -21.90
CA SER A 169 25.79 21.82 -23.20
C SER A 169 25.57 20.32 -23.07
N LEU A 170 26.23 19.65 -22.11
CA LEU A 170 26.04 18.22 -21.85
C LEU A 170 24.66 17.95 -21.25
N GLU A 171 24.21 18.81 -20.35
CA GLU A 171 22.87 18.74 -19.78
C GLU A 171 21.80 18.98 -20.85
N TYR A 172 22.00 19.94 -21.74
CA TYR A 172 21.11 20.19 -22.88
C TYR A 172 21.09 19.00 -23.84
N TYR A 173 22.24 18.45 -24.21
CA TYR A 173 22.32 17.24 -25.04
C TYR A 173 21.56 16.07 -24.42
N ARG A 174 21.74 15.85 -23.11
CA ARG A 174 21.01 14.83 -22.36
C ARG A 174 19.50 15.06 -22.44
N ALA A 175 19.04 16.28 -22.17
CA ALA A 175 17.63 16.63 -22.23
C ALA A 175 17.03 16.44 -23.63
N VAL A 176 17.73 16.87 -24.69
CA VAL A 176 17.29 16.70 -26.08
C VAL A 176 17.26 15.23 -26.47
N ARG A 177 18.28 14.45 -26.13
CA ARG A 177 18.32 13.01 -26.40
C ARG A 177 17.17 12.29 -25.70
N ASP A 178 16.93 12.61 -24.43
CA ASP A 178 15.87 11.98 -23.63
C ASP A 178 14.50 12.34 -24.23
N ALA A 179 14.27 13.61 -24.57
CA ALA A 179 13.03 14.07 -25.21
C ALA A 179 12.83 13.49 -26.63
N ALA A 180 13.88 13.38 -27.43
CA ALA A 180 13.82 12.77 -28.76
C ALA A 180 13.50 11.27 -28.68
N SER A 181 14.05 10.58 -27.68
CA SER A 181 13.77 9.16 -27.42
C SER A 181 12.30 8.97 -27.02
N GLU A 182 11.79 9.83 -26.13
CA GLU A 182 10.40 9.84 -25.72
C GLU A 182 9.46 10.14 -26.90
N ALA A 183 9.75 11.18 -27.68
CA ALA A 183 8.95 11.54 -28.86
C ALA A 183 8.92 10.41 -29.89
N THR A 184 10.06 9.79 -30.20
CA THR A 184 10.15 8.68 -31.15
C THR A 184 9.36 7.47 -30.65
N PHE A 185 9.39 7.20 -29.33
CA PHE A 185 8.61 6.15 -28.70
C PHE A 185 7.11 6.38 -28.88
N PHE A 186 6.61 7.56 -28.50
CA PHE A 186 5.19 7.89 -28.64
C PHE A 186 4.73 7.94 -30.10
N GLN A 187 5.56 8.44 -31.01
CA GLN A 187 5.25 8.45 -32.45
C GLN A 187 5.18 7.04 -33.04
N THR A 188 6.10 6.16 -32.66
CA THR A 188 6.11 4.79 -33.21
C THR A 188 4.97 3.97 -32.62
N TYR A 189 4.91 3.88 -31.30
CA TYR A 189 3.98 2.97 -30.63
C TYR A 189 2.59 3.56 -30.39
N GLY A 190 2.45 4.89 -30.33
CA GLY A 190 1.14 5.54 -30.33
C GLY A 190 0.39 5.29 -31.63
N ASN A 191 1.08 5.39 -32.77
CA ASN A 191 0.48 5.08 -34.08
C ASN A 191 0.13 3.59 -34.21
N VAL A 192 1.02 2.68 -33.79
CA VAL A 192 0.75 1.24 -33.79
C VAL A 192 -0.47 0.91 -32.92
N PHE A 193 -0.56 1.50 -31.73
CA PHE A 193 -1.71 1.30 -30.85
C PHE A 193 -3.02 1.74 -31.50
N SER A 194 -3.05 2.97 -32.02
CA SER A 194 -4.23 3.56 -32.63
C SER A 194 -4.73 2.78 -33.85
N LEU A 195 -3.83 2.18 -34.62
CA LEU A 195 -4.20 1.48 -35.86
C LEU A 195 -4.55 0.00 -35.69
N TYR A 196 -4.00 -0.70 -34.69
CA TYR A 196 -4.09 -2.17 -34.61
C TYR A 196 -4.57 -2.74 -33.27
N ILE A 197 -4.46 -1.98 -32.18
CA ILE A 197 -4.70 -2.51 -30.82
C ILE A 197 -5.92 -1.85 -30.17
N ALA A 198 -6.24 -0.61 -30.54
CA ALA A 198 -7.39 0.12 -30.03
C ALA A 198 -8.70 -0.68 -30.16
N ASP A 199 -8.99 -1.26 -31.34
CA ASP A 199 -10.22 -2.03 -31.58
C ASP A 199 -10.31 -3.31 -30.73
N LYS A 200 -9.18 -4.02 -30.57
CA LYS A 200 -9.11 -5.21 -29.70
C LYS A 200 -9.33 -4.86 -28.24
N ARG A 201 -8.78 -3.71 -27.79
CA ARG A 201 -8.97 -3.22 -26.43
C ARG A 201 -10.40 -2.82 -26.18
N GLU A 202 -11.04 -2.08 -27.08
CA GLU A 202 -12.45 -1.72 -26.93
C GLU A 202 -13.35 -2.96 -26.86
N ALA A 203 -13.08 -3.99 -27.67
CA ALA A 203 -13.80 -5.25 -27.61
C ALA A 203 -13.59 -5.97 -26.27
N LYS A 204 -12.35 -5.99 -25.75
CA LYS A 204 -12.00 -6.62 -24.46
C LYS A 204 -12.58 -5.83 -23.27
N GLU A 205 -12.54 -4.50 -23.32
CA GLU A 205 -13.13 -3.62 -22.32
C GLU A 205 -14.65 -3.75 -22.31
N LYS A 206 -15.32 -3.81 -23.48
CA LYS A 206 -16.76 -4.09 -23.58
C LYS A 206 -17.12 -5.47 -23.02
N ALA A 207 -16.36 -6.51 -23.35
CA ALA A 207 -16.57 -7.86 -22.81
C ALA A 207 -16.36 -7.91 -21.29
N THR A 208 -15.37 -7.17 -20.76
CA THR A 208 -15.09 -7.11 -19.31
C THR A 208 -16.14 -6.27 -18.57
N ALA A 209 -16.60 -5.17 -19.16
CA ALA A 209 -17.65 -4.32 -18.60
C ALA A 209 -19.00 -5.05 -18.54
N GLN A 210 -19.29 -5.93 -19.50
CA GLN A 210 -20.48 -6.79 -19.47
C GLN A 210 -20.44 -7.84 -18.34
N ILE A 211 -19.25 -8.23 -17.86
CA ILE A 211 -19.06 -9.12 -16.69
C ILE A 211 -19.09 -8.32 -15.37
N ALA A 212 -19.11 -6.98 -15.44
CA ALA A 212 -18.81 -6.10 -14.32
C ALA A 212 -20.03 -5.60 -13.53
N GLU A 213 -21.11 -6.36 -13.42
CA GLU A 213 -21.90 -6.25 -12.19
C GLU A 213 -21.08 -6.92 -11.07
N PRO A 214 -20.53 -6.19 -10.08
CA PRO A 214 -19.64 -6.78 -9.08
C PRO A 214 -20.28 -7.91 -8.27
N ARG A 215 -21.62 -7.99 -8.28
CA ARG A 215 -22.43 -9.06 -7.69
C ARG A 215 -22.37 -10.36 -8.51
N GLU A 216 -22.11 -10.28 -9.81
CA GLU A 216 -22.09 -11.45 -10.70
C GLU A 216 -20.78 -12.23 -10.67
N LEU A 217 -19.75 -11.68 -10.04
CA LEU A 217 -18.46 -12.33 -9.87
C LEU A 217 -18.64 -13.69 -9.15
N PRO A 218 -17.96 -14.76 -9.63
CA PRO A 218 -18.21 -16.12 -9.13
C PRO A 218 -17.96 -16.25 -7.63
N PHE A 219 -16.93 -15.59 -7.10
CA PHE A 219 -16.63 -15.60 -5.67
C PHE A 219 -17.67 -14.83 -4.82
N VAL A 220 -18.34 -13.82 -5.38
CA VAL A 220 -19.42 -13.10 -4.67
C VAL A 220 -20.68 -13.97 -4.64
N LYS A 221 -21.03 -14.61 -5.77
CA LYS A 221 -22.16 -15.55 -5.80
C LYS A 221 -21.94 -16.72 -4.83
N GLU A 222 -20.73 -17.29 -4.81
CA GLU A 222 -20.37 -18.38 -3.90
C GLU A 222 -20.47 -17.95 -2.43
N ALA A 223 -19.91 -16.79 -2.06
CA ALA A 223 -20.00 -16.27 -0.70
C ALA A 223 -21.46 -15.95 -0.27
N LEU A 224 -22.29 -15.44 -1.19
CA LEU A 224 -23.70 -15.18 -0.92
C LEU A 224 -24.52 -16.46 -0.82
N ALA A 225 -24.18 -17.51 -1.58
CA ALA A 225 -24.83 -18.81 -1.50
C ALA A 225 -24.56 -19.52 -0.16
N SER A 226 -23.35 -19.37 0.40
CA SER A 226 -22.95 -19.94 1.69
C SER A 226 -23.27 -19.05 2.90
N ILE A 227 -24.17 -18.06 2.75
CA ILE A 227 -24.47 -17.08 3.82
C ILE A 227 -24.92 -17.70 5.15
N ALA A 228 -25.60 -18.85 5.10
CA ALA A 228 -26.10 -19.56 6.26
C ALA A 228 -25.16 -20.67 6.76
N GLU A 229 -24.05 -20.91 6.06
CA GLU A 229 -23.09 -21.97 6.37
C GLU A 229 -21.90 -21.42 7.16
N GLY A 230 -21.38 -22.22 8.09
CA GLY A 230 -20.26 -21.87 8.96
C GLY A 230 -20.55 -22.13 10.43
N GLY A 231 -19.66 -21.65 11.30
CA GLY A 231 -19.79 -21.77 12.75
C GLY A 231 -19.27 -20.52 13.46
N TYR A 232 -18.63 -20.72 14.62
CA TYR A 232 -18.08 -19.63 15.43
C TYR A 232 -17.14 -18.66 14.67
N PRO A 233 -16.17 -19.12 13.85
CA PRO A 233 -15.26 -18.21 13.14
C PRO A 233 -15.99 -17.25 12.20
N GLU A 234 -16.95 -17.75 11.43
CA GLU A 234 -17.76 -17.00 10.47
C GLU A 234 -18.69 -16.02 11.21
N ALA A 235 -19.33 -16.46 12.31
CA ALA A 235 -20.18 -15.59 13.12
C ALA A 235 -19.39 -14.44 13.75
N LEU A 236 -18.20 -14.74 14.30
CA LEU A 236 -17.32 -13.72 14.88
C LEU A 236 -16.84 -12.72 13.83
N ALA A 237 -16.40 -13.19 12.66
CA ALA A 237 -15.98 -12.34 11.56
C ALA A 237 -17.13 -11.47 11.05
N ARG A 238 -18.35 -12.01 10.96
CA ARG A 238 -19.56 -11.29 10.55
C ARG A 238 -19.93 -10.18 11.53
N VAL A 239 -19.93 -10.48 12.83
CA VAL A 239 -20.14 -9.46 13.89
C VAL A 239 -19.08 -8.38 13.82
N ALA A 240 -17.81 -8.75 13.63
CA ALA A 240 -16.72 -7.78 13.48
C ALA A 240 -16.91 -6.87 12.25
N CYS A 241 -17.38 -7.41 11.12
CA CYS A 241 -17.65 -6.64 9.91
C CYS A 241 -18.87 -5.71 10.08
N LEU A 242 -19.94 -6.17 10.73
CA LEU A 242 -21.13 -5.35 11.02
C LEU A 242 -20.82 -4.19 11.97
N LEU A 243 -19.87 -4.38 12.89
CA LEU A 243 -19.41 -3.35 13.83
C LEU A 243 -18.27 -2.48 13.28
N ALA A 244 -17.77 -2.76 12.07
CA ALA A 244 -16.69 -1.99 11.48
C ALA A 244 -17.14 -0.55 11.18
N ARG A 245 -16.30 0.42 11.55
CA ARG A 245 -16.58 1.84 11.25
C ARG A 245 -16.32 2.11 9.77
N LYS A 246 -17.34 2.55 9.06
CA LYS A 246 -17.22 2.91 7.64
C LYS A 246 -16.76 4.37 7.52
N GLY A 247 -15.71 4.61 6.73
CA GLY A 247 -15.28 5.95 6.33
C GLY A 247 -14.47 6.77 7.36
N GLU A 248 -14.15 6.22 8.53
CA GLU A 248 -13.25 6.88 9.49
C GLU A 248 -11.77 6.55 9.22
N PRO A 249 -10.82 7.50 9.42
CA PRO A 249 -9.40 7.19 9.41
C PRO A 249 -9.07 6.19 10.53
N MET A 250 -8.31 5.15 10.18
CA MET A 250 -7.85 4.15 11.14
C MET A 250 -6.48 4.55 11.68
N LEU A 251 -6.47 4.99 12.94
CA LEU A 251 -5.25 5.37 13.65
C LEU A 251 -4.38 4.13 13.92
N LEU A 252 -3.06 4.28 13.84
CA LEU A 252 -2.11 3.22 14.18
C LEU A 252 -2.29 2.71 15.62
N SER A 253 -2.58 3.60 16.56
CA SER A 253 -2.86 3.25 17.97
C SER A 253 -4.06 2.31 18.11
N ARG A 254 -5.10 2.46 17.26
CA ARG A 254 -6.25 1.54 17.25
C ARG A 254 -5.88 0.16 16.70
N LEU A 255 -4.97 0.09 15.73
CA LEU A 255 -4.48 -1.18 15.19
C LEU A 255 -3.64 -1.93 16.22
N GLN A 256 -2.73 -1.24 16.90
CA GLN A 256 -1.95 -1.79 17.99
C GLN A 256 -2.84 -2.27 19.14
N MET A 257 -3.81 -1.45 19.56
CA MET A 257 -4.82 -1.84 20.55
C MET A 257 -5.58 -3.11 20.11
N LYS A 258 -6.00 -3.21 18.85
CA LYS A 258 -6.66 -4.41 18.32
C LYS A 258 -5.75 -5.64 18.40
N GLN A 259 -4.46 -5.51 18.08
CA GLN A 259 -3.50 -6.61 18.19
C GLN A 259 -3.31 -7.07 19.64
N GLU A 260 -3.23 -6.13 20.59
CA GLU A 260 -3.16 -6.43 22.03
C GLU A 260 -4.41 -7.17 22.51
N LEU A 261 -5.61 -6.68 22.16
CA LEU A 261 -6.89 -7.32 22.50
C LEU A 261 -6.99 -8.73 21.89
N MET A 262 -6.53 -8.92 20.66
CA MET A 262 -6.51 -10.25 20.03
C MET A 262 -5.56 -11.22 20.74
N THR A 263 -4.47 -10.71 21.31
CA THR A 263 -3.51 -11.52 22.07
C THR A 263 -4.08 -11.87 23.45
N GLU A 264 -4.72 -10.92 24.12
CA GLU A 264 -5.30 -11.10 25.45
C GLU A 264 -6.53 -12.02 25.46
N TYR A 265 -7.43 -11.85 24.49
CA TYR A 265 -8.64 -12.67 24.37
C TYR A 265 -8.46 -13.89 23.46
N ARG A 266 -7.22 -14.36 23.27
CA ARG A 266 -6.90 -15.47 22.35
C ARG A 266 -7.71 -16.75 22.61
N GLU A 267 -8.03 -17.05 23.87
CA GLU A 267 -8.86 -18.20 24.26
C GLU A 267 -10.30 -18.11 23.74
N LEU A 268 -10.81 -16.88 23.61
CA LEU A 268 -12.13 -16.59 23.09
C LEU A 268 -12.14 -16.46 21.55
N LEU A 269 -10.99 -16.51 20.90
CA LEU A 269 -10.89 -16.42 19.44
C LEU A 269 -10.81 -17.82 18.81
N PRO A 270 -11.15 -17.96 17.51
CA PRO A 270 -10.97 -19.22 16.80
C PRO A 270 -9.48 -19.55 16.66
N ALA A 271 -9.10 -20.78 17.04
CA ALA A 271 -7.74 -21.28 16.93
C ALA A 271 -7.48 -21.74 15.49
N MET A 272 -6.98 -20.84 14.63
CA MET A 272 -6.67 -21.18 13.24
C MET A 272 -5.48 -20.38 12.68
N PRO A 273 -4.86 -20.84 11.58
CA PRO A 273 -3.79 -20.11 10.91
C PRO A 273 -4.25 -18.72 10.43
N PRO A 274 -3.37 -17.71 10.45
CA PRO A 274 -3.70 -16.34 10.03
C PRO A 274 -4.26 -16.24 8.60
N ASP A 275 -3.82 -17.13 7.70
CA ASP A 275 -4.25 -17.16 6.30
C ASP A 275 -5.71 -17.58 6.16
N GLN A 276 -6.12 -18.60 6.92
CA GLN A 276 -7.49 -19.08 6.95
C GLN A 276 -8.42 -18.03 7.56
N TRP A 277 -8.00 -17.40 8.66
CA TRP A 277 -8.74 -16.30 9.27
C TRP A 277 -8.93 -15.12 8.32
N ARG A 278 -7.90 -14.76 7.54
CA ARG A 278 -7.99 -13.71 6.52
C ARG A 278 -9.00 -14.06 5.42
N ARG A 279 -9.04 -15.32 4.98
CA ARG A 279 -10.01 -15.79 3.98
C ARG A 279 -11.43 -15.68 4.50
N ILE A 280 -11.72 -16.25 5.68
CA ILE A 280 -13.04 -16.20 6.31
C ILE A 280 -13.49 -14.75 6.50
N ARG A 281 -12.61 -13.88 7.01
CA ARG A 281 -12.92 -12.47 7.18
C ARG A 281 -13.30 -11.80 5.85
N GLY A 282 -12.56 -12.08 4.77
CA GLY A 282 -12.85 -11.53 3.44
C GLY A 282 -14.20 -11.99 2.89
N GLU A 283 -14.54 -13.28 3.06
CA GLU A 283 -15.84 -13.83 2.65
C GLU A 283 -17.00 -13.19 3.44
N GLN A 284 -16.86 -13.05 4.76
CA GLN A 284 -17.87 -12.41 5.61
C GLN A 284 -18.01 -10.91 5.34
N GLU A 285 -16.93 -10.23 4.97
CA GLU A 285 -16.97 -8.82 4.56
C GLU A 285 -17.78 -8.62 3.27
N ILE A 286 -17.64 -9.52 2.29
CA ILE A 286 -18.45 -9.53 1.06
C ILE A 286 -19.93 -9.70 1.41
N ILE A 287 -20.26 -10.70 2.24
CA ILE A 287 -21.64 -10.98 2.67
C ILE A 287 -22.26 -9.74 3.32
N VAL A 288 -21.58 -9.14 4.31
CA VAL A 288 -22.10 -7.96 5.02
C VAL A 288 -22.20 -6.73 4.12
N ARG A 289 -21.34 -6.63 3.10
CA ARG A 289 -21.37 -5.52 2.13
C ARG A 289 -22.58 -5.59 1.18
N TYR A 290 -22.92 -6.77 0.69
CA TYR A 290 -24.01 -6.94 -0.28
C TYR A 290 -25.37 -7.25 0.37
N GLU A 291 -25.40 -7.98 1.49
CA GLU A 291 -26.62 -8.45 2.15
C GLU A 291 -26.56 -8.24 3.69
N PRO A 292 -26.47 -6.99 4.19
CA PRO A 292 -26.29 -6.72 5.62
C PRO A 292 -27.43 -7.23 6.50
N GLU A 293 -28.67 -7.18 6.01
CA GLU A 293 -29.85 -7.66 6.74
C GLU A 293 -29.88 -9.19 6.82
N GLN A 294 -29.59 -9.89 5.71
CA GLN A 294 -29.52 -11.35 5.71
C GLN A 294 -28.34 -11.85 6.54
N ALA A 295 -27.22 -11.12 6.54
CA ALA A 295 -26.08 -11.42 7.38
C ALA A 295 -26.47 -11.42 8.87
N LEU A 296 -27.26 -10.43 9.31
CA LEU A 296 -27.81 -10.36 10.67
C LEU A 296 -28.79 -11.51 10.95
N ALA A 297 -29.73 -11.76 10.03
CA ALA A 297 -30.79 -12.77 10.21
C ALA A 297 -30.23 -14.21 10.29
N THR A 298 -29.06 -14.47 9.72
CA THR A 298 -28.42 -15.79 9.70
C THR A 298 -27.44 -16.02 10.86
N LEU A 299 -27.11 -15.00 11.65
CA LEU A 299 -26.25 -15.15 12.85
C LEU A 299 -26.72 -16.23 13.84
N PRO A 300 -28.02 -16.38 14.15
CA PRO A 300 -28.48 -17.43 15.06
C PRO A 300 -28.26 -18.85 14.52
N LYS A 301 -28.26 -19.02 13.19
CA LYS A 301 -27.97 -20.30 12.54
C LYS A 301 -26.50 -20.66 12.63
N LEU A 302 -25.60 -19.68 12.47
CA LEU A 302 -24.16 -19.88 12.64
C LEU A 302 -23.77 -20.17 14.10
N LEU A 303 -24.56 -19.66 15.06
CA LEU A 303 -24.40 -19.88 16.50
C LEU A 303 -25.48 -20.82 17.04
N ALA A 304 -25.72 -21.91 16.31
CA ALA A 304 -26.63 -22.97 16.72
C ALA A 304 -26.13 -23.68 17.99
N ASP A 305 -24.81 -23.82 18.14
CA ASP A 305 -24.20 -24.36 19.36
C ASP A 305 -24.30 -23.34 20.51
N PRO A 306 -24.92 -23.69 21.65
CA PRO A 306 -24.99 -22.82 22.83
C PRO A 306 -23.62 -22.42 23.37
N VAL A 307 -22.60 -23.27 23.26
CA VAL A 307 -21.24 -22.99 23.73
C VAL A 307 -20.62 -21.85 22.93
N ASP A 308 -20.76 -21.89 21.61
CA ASP A 308 -20.26 -20.86 20.71
C ASP A 308 -20.99 -19.52 20.90
N ARG A 309 -22.30 -19.58 21.16
CA ARG A 309 -23.10 -18.40 21.49
C ARG A 309 -22.63 -17.75 22.78
N GLU A 310 -22.45 -18.53 23.85
CA GLU A 310 -21.96 -18.02 25.13
C GLU A 310 -20.54 -17.45 25.01
N LYS A 311 -19.68 -18.11 24.23
CA LYS A 311 -18.32 -17.65 23.93
C LYS A 311 -18.32 -16.28 23.24
N LEU A 312 -19.18 -16.08 22.23
CA LEU A 312 -19.29 -14.79 21.53
C LEU A 312 -19.82 -13.69 22.46
N VAL A 313 -20.84 -14.00 23.25
CA VAL A 313 -21.43 -13.05 24.22
C VAL A 313 -20.40 -12.60 25.24
N THR A 314 -19.63 -13.55 25.76
CA THR A 314 -18.56 -13.29 26.73
C THR A 314 -17.51 -12.38 26.12
N LEU A 315 -17.09 -12.64 24.88
CA LEU A 315 -16.13 -11.80 24.17
C LEU A 315 -16.67 -10.38 23.97
N VAL A 316 -17.89 -10.22 23.45
CA VAL A 316 -18.51 -8.89 23.23
C VAL A 316 -18.65 -8.14 24.55
N ARG A 317 -19.07 -8.80 25.63
CA ARG A 317 -19.22 -8.19 26.96
C ARG A 317 -17.87 -7.71 27.52
N ARG A 318 -16.82 -8.53 27.41
CA ARG A 318 -15.47 -8.16 27.87
C ARG A 318 -14.92 -7.00 27.05
N LEU A 319 -15.08 -7.02 25.72
CA LEU A 319 -14.65 -5.92 24.84
C LEU A 319 -15.38 -4.61 25.14
N LEU A 320 -16.69 -4.63 25.41
CA LEU A 320 -17.44 -3.42 25.78
C LEU A 320 -17.06 -2.89 27.18
N ALA A 321 -16.64 -3.77 28.08
CA ALA A 321 -16.18 -3.40 29.42
C ALA A 321 -14.72 -2.92 29.44
N ASP A 322 -13.92 -3.25 28.44
CA ASP A 322 -12.50 -2.89 28.36
C ASP A 322 -12.30 -1.38 28.29
N GLU A 323 -11.45 -0.85 29.19
CA GLU A 323 -11.18 0.59 29.28
C GLU A 323 -10.63 1.16 27.97
N ARG A 324 -9.83 0.39 27.22
CA ARG A 324 -9.22 0.85 25.95
C ARG A 324 -10.30 1.06 24.90
N VAL A 325 -11.28 0.16 24.82
CA VAL A 325 -12.42 0.26 23.91
C VAL A 325 -13.35 1.41 24.30
N GLN A 326 -13.57 1.64 25.61
CA GLN A 326 -14.35 2.77 26.08
C GLN A 326 -13.68 4.11 25.81
N ARG A 327 -12.34 4.20 25.98
CA ARG A 327 -11.55 5.39 25.63
C ARG A 327 -11.60 5.69 24.13
N ALA A 328 -11.71 4.66 23.28
CA ALA A 328 -11.89 4.80 21.84
C ALA A 328 -13.28 5.32 21.42
N LYS A 329 -14.21 5.51 22.37
CA LYS A 329 -15.58 6.05 22.20
C LYS A 329 -16.35 5.34 21.06
N PRO A 330 -17.04 4.21 21.31
CA PRO A 330 -17.86 3.56 20.28
C PRO A 330 -18.89 4.54 19.71
N SER A 331 -19.11 4.48 18.40
CA SER A 331 -20.10 5.35 17.74
C SER A 331 -21.52 4.96 18.14
N THR A 332 -22.47 5.89 18.00
CA THR A 332 -23.89 5.62 18.27
C THR A 332 -24.41 4.47 17.38
N GLU A 333 -23.96 4.42 16.12
CA GLU A 333 -24.29 3.32 15.19
C GLU A 333 -23.75 1.98 15.64
N GLN A 334 -22.51 1.93 16.16
CA GLN A 334 -21.93 0.70 16.70
C GLN A 334 -22.73 0.19 17.90
N LEU A 335 -23.15 1.09 18.80
CA LEU A 335 -23.97 0.71 19.96
C LEU A 335 -25.36 0.21 19.55
N ALA A 336 -26.00 0.84 18.56
CA ALA A 336 -27.26 0.37 18.00
C ALA A 336 -27.11 -0.99 17.32
N MET A 337 -26.03 -1.20 16.56
CA MET A 337 -25.74 -2.49 15.93
C MET A 337 -25.48 -3.59 16.97
N VAL A 338 -24.78 -3.28 18.07
CA VAL A 338 -24.63 -4.21 19.21
C VAL A 338 -25.98 -4.59 19.81
N GLN A 339 -26.93 -3.65 19.92
CA GLN A 339 -28.28 -3.94 20.39
C GLN A 339 -29.04 -4.85 19.40
N HIS A 340 -29.00 -4.57 18.10
CA HIS A 340 -29.61 -5.41 17.07
C HIS A 340 -29.02 -6.83 17.04
N ILE A 341 -27.71 -6.98 17.21
CA ILE A 341 -27.07 -8.29 17.33
C ILE A 341 -27.55 -9.00 18.60
N GLY A 342 -27.69 -8.27 19.71
CA GLY A 342 -28.25 -8.78 20.95
C GLY A 342 -29.67 -9.33 20.80
N GLU A 343 -30.53 -8.58 20.11
CA GLU A 343 -31.91 -8.96 19.80
C GLU A 343 -31.98 -10.18 18.87
N ALA A 344 -31.20 -10.19 17.79
CA ALA A 344 -31.13 -11.29 16.85
C ALA A 344 -30.69 -12.61 17.52
N LEU A 345 -29.78 -12.53 18.50
CA LEU A 345 -29.28 -13.69 19.25
C LEU A 345 -30.13 -14.06 20.48
N HIS A 346 -31.24 -13.36 20.72
CA HIS A 346 -32.10 -13.50 21.90
C HIS A 346 -31.34 -13.38 23.23
N LEU A 347 -30.36 -12.48 23.30
CA LEU A 347 -29.53 -12.28 24.48
C LEU A 347 -30.21 -11.32 25.45
N SER A 348 -30.14 -11.60 26.76
CA SER A 348 -30.56 -10.65 27.80
C SER A 348 -29.88 -9.31 27.58
N PRO A 349 -30.60 -8.18 27.75
CA PRO A 349 -30.13 -6.87 27.33
C PRO A 349 -28.75 -6.56 27.92
N LEU A 350 -27.79 -6.25 27.04
CA LEU A 350 -26.48 -5.77 27.44
C LEU A 350 -26.66 -4.51 28.30
N PRO A 351 -25.91 -4.34 29.40
CA PRO A 351 -26.13 -3.24 30.33
C PRO A 351 -25.92 -1.91 29.60
N ALA A 352 -27.02 -1.22 29.30
CA ALA A 352 -27.00 0.16 28.86
C ALA A 352 -26.28 0.99 29.92
N LYS A 353 -25.35 1.85 29.48
CA LYS A 353 -24.62 2.80 30.33
C LYS A 353 -25.54 3.36 31.41
N ARG A 354 -25.19 3.12 32.69
CA ARG A 354 -25.68 3.95 33.79
C ARG A 354 -25.29 5.39 33.47
N ALA A 355 -26.27 6.19 33.04
CA ALA A 355 -26.13 7.64 33.03
C ALA A 355 -25.65 8.04 34.44
N ALA A 356 -24.51 8.72 34.51
CA ALA A 356 -23.94 9.18 35.76
C ALA A 356 -24.98 10.06 36.47
N ALA A 357 -25.61 9.51 37.51
CA ALA A 357 -26.48 10.26 38.39
C ALA A 357 -25.63 11.34 39.06
N GLY A 358 -25.85 12.59 38.65
CA GLY A 358 -25.21 13.76 39.22
C GLY A 358 -25.45 13.78 40.73
N LYS A 359 -24.38 13.57 41.48
CA LYS A 359 -24.34 13.73 42.93
C LYS A 359 -24.52 15.22 43.24
N LYS A 360 -25.77 15.67 43.44
CA LYS A 360 -26.09 16.98 44.00
C LYS A 360 -25.38 17.09 45.36
N ARG A 361 -24.28 17.85 45.41
CA ARG A 361 -23.67 18.33 46.65
C ARG A 361 -24.63 19.36 47.26
N SER A 362 -25.44 18.94 48.22
CA SER A 362 -26.12 19.85 49.15
C SER A 362 -25.08 20.44 50.10
N GLY A 363 -24.51 21.59 49.73
CA GLY A 363 -23.67 22.39 50.61
C GLY A 363 -24.51 23.07 51.68
N GLY A 364 -24.62 22.44 52.85
CA GLY A 364 -25.11 23.10 54.05
C GLY A 364 -24.09 24.11 54.57
N ARG A 365 -24.41 25.40 54.47
CA ARG A 365 -23.65 26.48 55.13
C ARG A 365 -24.48 26.99 56.32
N LYS A 366 -24.28 26.38 57.49
CA LYS A 366 -24.69 26.97 58.79
C LYS A 366 -23.62 28.00 59.18
N ALA A 367 -23.93 29.28 59.03
CA ALA A 367 -23.18 30.35 59.69
C ALA A 367 -23.65 30.42 61.15
N ARG A 368 -22.74 30.18 62.08
CA ARG A 368 -22.93 30.37 63.51
C ARG A 368 -22.18 31.64 63.89
N ALA A 369 -22.93 32.70 64.17
CA ALA A 369 -22.42 33.92 64.79
C ALA A 369 -22.54 33.79 66.32
N ARG A 370 -21.43 33.95 67.01
CA ARG A 370 -21.25 34.43 68.40
C ARG A 370 -19.94 35.23 68.31
N GLY A 371 -19.90 36.51 68.69
CA GLY A 371 -20.36 37.04 69.97
C GLY A 371 -19.09 37.39 70.71
#